data_AF-B7R9M1-F1
#
_entry.id   AF-B7R9M1-F1
#
_cell.length_a   1.000
_cell.length_b   1.000
_cell.length_c   1.000
_cell.angle_alpha   90.00
_cell.angle_beta   90.00
_cell.angle_gamma   90.00
#
_symmetry.space_group_name_H-M   'P 1'
#
loop_
_entity.id
_entity.type
_entity.pdbx_description
1 polymer ?
#
loop_
_entity_poly.entity_id
_entity_poly.type
_entity_poly.pdbx_seq_one_letter_code
_entity_poly.pdbx_strand_id
1 'polypeptide(L)'
;MNCFRKSFEICHNFSILIPLSAQAANITITINGQNVFFEQKPIIKNNIALVPMRAFFEALGAKVNWKEKTKTVTAFRGKITTVQLIIGHKIAKVNGKNYELIVAPQLINGSTYVPLRFVGEVFGYKVIYENGHIIITSNQKTTESLTTTFKNTVTETKPEVGLLQRVNRFLRSRF
;
A
#
# COMPACT_ATOMS: atom_id res chain seq x y z
N MET A 1 79.98 -15.27 -8.29
CA MET A 1 79.98 -15.85 -9.65
C MET A 1 78.66 -16.53 -9.89
N ASN A 2 77.96 -16.06 -10.92
CA ASN A 2 76.84 -16.61 -11.69
C ASN A 2 76.31 -18.01 -11.31
N CYS A 3 74.98 -18.13 -11.14
CA CYS A 3 74.22 -19.06 -11.99
C CYS A 3 72.74 -18.66 -12.07
N PHE A 4 72.32 -18.31 -13.28
CA PHE A 4 70.97 -17.92 -13.69
C PHE A 4 70.25 -19.18 -14.17
N ARG A 5 69.14 -19.61 -13.55
CA ARG A 5 68.20 -20.52 -14.22
C ARG A 5 66.81 -20.53 -13.57
N LYS A 6 65.86 -19.97 -14.34
CA LYS A 6 64.44 -20.30 -14.48
C LYS A 6 63.92 -21.46 -13.62
N SER A 7 62.87 -21.21 -12.83
CA SER A 7 61.66 -22.02 -12.92
C SER A 7 60.45 -21.26 -12.41
N PHE A 8 59.40 -21.29 -13.22
CA PHE A 8 58.15 -20.58 -13.07
C PHE A 8 57.12 -21.65 -12.71
N GLU A 9 56.83 -21.84 -11.42
CA GLU A 9 55.68 -22.65 -10.99
C GLU A 9 54.98 -21.98 -9.83
N ILE A 10 53.98 -21.19 -10.20
CA ILE A 10 52.99 -20.61 -9.31
C ILE A 10 51.84 -21.63 -9.26
N CYS A 11 51.80 -22.49 -8.24
CA CYS A 11 50.59 -23.25 -7.91
C CYS A 11 49.93 -22.62 -6.68
N HIS A 12 49.31 -21.45 -6.86
CA HIS A 12 48.30 -20.97 -5.92
C HIS A 12 47.07 -21.86 -6.09
N ASN A 13 46.85 -22.78 -5.16
CA ASN A 13 45.59 -23.50 -5.04
C ASN A 13 44.53 -22.55 -4.48
N PHE A 14 44.10 -21.59 -5.31
CA PHE A 14 43.05 -20.64 -4.98
C PHE A 14 41.73 -21.25 -5.42
N SER A 15 41.08 -21.99 -4.52
CA SER A 15 39.68 -22.38 -4.70
C SER A 15 38.84 -21.11 -4.84
N ILE A 16 38.50 -20.76 -6.08
CA ILE A 16 37.63 -19.62 -6.39
C ILE A 16 36.24 -19.99 -5.87
N LEU A 17 35.93 -19.45 -4.70
CA LEU A 17 34.61 -19.47 -4.10
C LEU A 17 33.75 -18.50 -4.93
N ILE A 18 33.06 -19.02 -5.95
CA ILE A 18 32.14 -18.22 -6.76
C ILE A 18 31.06 -17.69 -5.79
N PRO A 19 30.96 -16.36 -5.57
CA PRO A 19 29.86 -15.84 -4.77
C PRO A 19 28.58 -16.13 -5.54
N LEU A 20 27.69 -16.91 -4.93
CA LEU A 20 26.32 -17.10 -5.41
C LEU A 20 25.69 -15.72 -5.50
N SER A 21 25.58 -15.17 -6.71
CA SER A 21 24.98 -13.85 -6.92
C SER A 21 23.53 -13.92 -6.45
N ALA A 22 23.22 -13.22 -5.35
CA ALA A 22 21.86 -13.01 -4.90
C ALA A 22 21.09 -12.29 -6.01
N GLN A 23 20.30 -13.02 -6.78
CA GLN A 23 19.43 -12.46 -7.80
C GLN A 23 18.48 -11.48 -7.12
N ALA A 24 18.71 -10.18 -7.31
CA ALA A 24 17.82 -9.15 -6.82
C ALA A 24 16.50 -9.28 -7.58
N ALA A 25 15.49 -9.89 -6.94
CA ALA A 25 14.14 -9.92 -7.47
C ALA A 25 13.62 -8.48 -7.54
N ASN A 26 13.48 -7.95 -8.75
CA ASN A 26 12.89 -6.64 -8.97
C ASN A 26 11.37 -6.75 -8.78
N ILE A 27 10.93 -6.60 -7.53
CA ILE A 27 9.50 -6.63 -7.18
C ILE A 27 8.88 -5.30 -7.63
N THR A 28 8.01 -5.36 -8.64
CA THR A 28 7.18 -4.22 -9.03
C THR A 28 5.79 -4.37 -8.43
N ILE A 29 5.20 -3.26 -7.99
CA ILE A 29 3.87 -3.25 -7.39
C ILE A 29 2.96 -2.33 -8.20
N THR A 30 1.82 -2.86 -8.63
CA THR A 30 0.77 -2.08 -9.29
C THR A 30 -0.46 -2.01 -8.40
N ILE A 31 -1.02 -0.80 -8.22
CA ILE A 31 -2.24 -0.55 -7.46
C ILE A 31 -3.27 0.03 -8.41
N ASN A 32 -4.40 -0.66 -8.62
CA ASN A 32 -5.45 -0.28 -9.56
C ASN A 32 -4.93 0.04 -10.98
N GLY A 33 -3.94 -0.74 -11.45
CA GLY A 33 -3.33 -0.55 -12.77
C GLY A 33 -2.23 0.53 -12.83
N GLN A 34 -1.99 1.28 -11.76
CA GLN A 34 -0.90 2.26 -11.68
C GLN A 34 0.34 1.66 -11.01
N ASN A 35 1.50 1.81 -11.63
CA ASN A 35 2.76 1.39 -11.03
C ASN A 35 3.15 2.35 -9.90
N VAL A 36 3.46 1.79 -8.73
CA VAL A 36 3.84 2.57 -7.56
C VAL A 36 5.31 2.39 -7.27
N PHE A 37 6.04 3.52 -7.23
CA PHE A 37 7.44 3.53 -6.88
C PHE A 37 7.61 3.61 -5.36
N PHE A 38 8.52 2.80 -4.83
CA PHE A 38 8.88 2.80 -3.42
C PHE A 38 10.35 3.21 -3.30
N GLU A 39 10.64 4.27 -2.54
CA GLU A 39 12.02 4.67 -2.25
C GLU A 39 12.80 3.54 -1.58
N GLN A 40 12.13 2.81 -0.69
CA GLN A 40 12.67 1.64 -0.04
C GLN A 40 12.05 0.39 -0.66
N LYS A 41 12.90 -0.51 -1.15
CA LYS A 41 12.41 -1.68 -1.87
C LYS A 41 11.60 -2.61 -0.96
N PRO A 42 10.51 -3.21 -1.48
CA PRO A 42 9.87 -4.36 -0.86
C PRO A 42 10.88 -5.50 -0.62
N ILE A 43 10.65 -6.28 0.43
CA ILE A 43 11.48 -7.45 0.75
C ILE A 43 10.59 -8.67 0.89
N ILE A 44 11.13 -9.86 0.62
CA ILE A 44 10.41 -11.12 0.86
C ILE A 44 11.00 -11.77 2.11
N LYS A 45 10.14 -12.07 3.08
CA LYS A 45 10.51 -12.81 4.28
C LYS A 45 9.51 -13.92 4.54
N ASN A 46 10.00 -15.14 4.74
CA ASN A 46 9.16 -16.33 4.91
C ASN A 46 8.11 -16.47 3.79
N ASN A 47 8.54 -16.23 2.54
CA ASN A 47 7.68 -16.26 1.35
C ASN A 47 6.53 -15.22 1.35
N ILE A 48 6.62 -14.19 2.20
CA ILE A 48 5.65 -13.09 2.29
C ILE A 48 6.35 -11.79 1.93
N ALA A 49 5.73 -11.02 1.02
CA ALA A 49 6.19 -9.69 0.71
C ALA A 49 5.87 -8.71 1.85
N LEU A 50 6.92 -8.09 2.35
CA LEU A 50 6.88 -6.99 3.29
C LEU A 50 7.16 -5.70 2.52
N VAL A 51 6.34 -4.68 2.77
CA VAL A 51 6.46 -3.38 2.12
C VAL A 51 6.63 -2.25 3.13
N PRO A 52 7.33 -1.17 2.75
CA PRO A 52 7.38 0.03 3.57
C PRO A 52 5.96 0.53 3.79
N MET A 53 5.58 0.56 5.06
CA MET A 53 4.25 0.90 5.53
C MET A 53 3.79 2.24 4.94
N ARG A 54 4.54 3.33 5.17
CA ARG A 54 4.10 4.69 4.81
C ARG A 54 3.69 4.80 3.34
N ALA A 55 4.62 4.47 2.43
CA ALA A 55 4.38 4.52 0.99
C ALA A 55 3.20 3.62 0.58
N PHE A 56 3.07 2.44 1.19
CA PHE A 56 2.00 1.51 0.85
C PHE A 56 0.62 2.03 1.26
N PHE A 57 0.46 2.51 2.49
CA PHE A 57 -0.81 3.04 2.97
C PHE A 57 -1.19 4.34 2.25
N GLU A 58 -0.22 5.21 1.94
CA GLU A 58 -0.45 6.43 1.16
C GLU A 58 -0.94 6.11 -0.26
N ALA A 59 -0.34 5.11 -0.92
CA ALA A 59 -0.78 4.66 -2.24
C ALA A 59 -2.20 4.06 -2.24
N LEU A 60 -2.69 3.58 -1.08
CA LEU A 60 -4.08 3.13 -0.89
C LEU A 60 -5.02 4.26 -0.42
N GLY A 61 -4.52 5.49 -0.29
CA GLY A 61 -5.28 6.64 0.19
C GLY A 61 -5.60 6.58 1.69
N ALA A 62 -4.84 5.82 2.48
CA ALA A 62 -5.00 5.71 3.92
C ALA A 62 -4.08 6.68 4.67
N LYS A 63 -4.58 7.24 5.77
CA LYS A 63 -3.77 8.05 6.69
C LYS A 63 -3.10 7.15 7.71
N VAL A 64 -1.82 7.38 7.97
CA VAL A 64 -1.04 6.60 8.95
C VAL A 64 -0.62 7.47 10.11
N ASN A 65 -0.85 6.98 11.32
CA ASN A 65 -0.36 7.54 12.56
C ASN A 65 0.63 6.56 13.22
N TRP A 66 1.80 7.06 13.57
CA TRP A 66 2.83 6.29 14.26
C TRP A 66 2.93 6.72 15.73
N LYS A 67 2.82 5.76 16.64
CA LYS A 67 3.07 5.95 18.07
C LYS A 67 4.40 5.32 18.44
N GLU A 68 5.42 6.16 18.60
CA GLU A 68 6.78 5.71 18.88
C GLU A 68 6.91 4.96 20.20
N LYS A 69 6.28 5.47 21.28
CA LYS A 69 6.39 4.88 22.63
C LYS A 69 5.94 3.42 22.69
N THR A 70 4.88 3.09 21.95
CA THR A 70 4.29 1.75 21.94
C THR A 70 4.64 0.97 20.66
N LYS A 71 5.51 1.54 19.82
CA LYS A 71 5.85 1.03 18.49
C LYS A 71 4.62 0.57 17.70
N THR A 72 3.55 1.37 17.79
CA THR A 72 2.23 1.05 17.23
C THR A 72 1.96 1.89 16.00
N VAL A 73 1.64 1.22 14.91
CA VAL A 73 1.09 1.82 13.71
C VAL A 73 -0.43 1.82 13.83
N THR A 74 -1.07 2.93 13.51
CA THR A 74 -2.51 2.97 13.27
C THR A 74 -2.79 3.58 11.92
N ALA A 75 -3.49 2.86 11.06
CA ALA A 75 -3.88 3.34 9.75
C ALA A 75 -5.40 3.45 9.63
N PHE A 76 -5.85 4.49 8.93
CA PHE A 76 -7.25 4.82 8.76
C PHE A 76 -7.56 5.00 7.27
N ARG A 77 -8.59 4.31 6.78
CA ARG A 77 -9.12 4.53 5.43
C ARG A 77 -10.62 4.84 5.53
N GLY A 78 -10.96 6.06 5.11
CA GLY A 78 -12.30 6.61 5.32
C GLY A 78 -12.67 6.71 6.81
N LYS A 79 -13.96 6.56 7.13
CA LYS A 79 -14.48 6.59 8.51
C LYS A 79 -14.64 5.21 9.15
N ILE A 80 -14.49 4.14 8.36
CA ILE A 80 -14.97 2.79 8.74
C ILE A 80 -13.82 1.83 9.04
N THR A 81 -12.68 1.94 8.34
CA THR A 81 -11.61 0.94 8.46
C THR A 81 -10.42 1.49 9.24
N THR A 82 -10.18 0.90 10.40
CA THR A 82 -9.02 1.18 11.28
C THR A 82 -8.19 -0.08 11.44
N VAL A 83 -6.90 0.01 11.18
CA VAL A 83 -5.92 -1.08 11.33
C VAL A 83 -4.85 -0.66 12.33
N GLN A 84 -4.65 -1.44 13.37
CA GLN A 84 -3.56 -1.25 14.33
C GLN A 84 -2.60 -2.42 14.26
N LEU A 85 -1.31 -2.11 14.14
CA LEU A 85 -0.22 -3.07 14.03
C LEU A 85 0.85 -2.67 15.05
N ILE A 86 1.38 -3.65 15.78
CA ILE A 86 2.47 -3.42 16.75
C ILE A 86 3.71 -4.10 16.19
N ILE A 87 4.82 -3.37 16.11
CA ILE A 87 6.09 -3.92 15.61
C ILE A 87 6.52 -5.09 16.51
N GLY A 88 6.91 -6.21 15.89
CA GLY A 88 7.34 -7.43 16.58
C GLY A 88 6.20 -8.34 17.04
N HIS A 89 4.94 -7.90 16.99
CA HIS A 89 3.80 -8.71 17.38
C HIS A 89 3.06 -9.25 16.16
N LYS A 90 2.63 -10.51 16.24
CA LYS A 90 1.80 -11.15 15.22
C LYS A 90 0.31 -10.84 15.34
N ILE A 91 -0.11 -10.06 16.33
CA ILE A 91 -1.52 -9.71 16.50
C ILE A 91 -1.77 -8.30 15.95
N ALA A 92 -2.63 -8.22 14.95
CA ALA A 92 -3.18 -6.98 14.42
C ALA A 92 -4.58 -6.74 14.99
N LYS A 93 -4.98 -5.47 15.13
CA LYS A 93 -6.38 -5.12 15.42
C LYS A 93 -7.01 -4.45 14.21
N VAL A 94 -8.09 -5.01 13.70
CA VAL A 94 -8.89 -4.42 12.61
C VAL A 94 -10.27 -4.12 13.15
N ASN A 95 -10.66 -2.84 13.14
CA ASN A 95 -11.95 -2.38 13.68
C ASN A 95 -12.24 -2.91 15.10
N GLY A 96 -11.19 -2.98 15.94
CA GLY A 96 -11.28 -3.46 17.32
C GLY A 96 -11.18 -4.98 17.50
N LYS A 97 -11.25 -5.78 16.43
CA LYS A 97 -11.10 -7.25 16.49
C LYS A 97 -9.66 -7.67 16.25
N ASN A 98 -9.20 -8.72 16.94
CA ASN A 98 -7.85 -9.25 16.80
C ASN A 98 -7.76 -10.20 15.60
N TYR A 99 -6.68 -10.09 14.83
CA TYR A 99 -6.32 -10.97 13.71
C TYR A 99 -4.86 -11.40 13.84
N GLU A 100 -4.58 -12.65 13.56
CA GLU A 100 -3.22 -13.18 13.58
C GLU A 100 -2.54 -12.96 12.22
N LEU A 101 -1.30 -12.51 12.26
CA LEU A 101 -0.42 -12.27 11.14
C LEU A 101 0.54 -13.43 10.99
N ILE A 102 0.74 -13.87 9.74
CA ILE A 102 1.75 -14.89 9.44
C ILE A 102 3.17 -14.38 9.78
N VAL A 103 3.43 -13.10 9.48
CA VAL A 103 4.69 -12.41 9.79
C VAL A 103 4.40 -11.12 10.55
N ALA A 104 5.12 -10.89 11.66
CA ALA A 104 4.99 -9.67 12.43
C ALA A 104 5.54 -8.46 11.65
N PRO A 105 4.97 -7.25 11.83
CA PRO A 105 5.56 -6.02 11.31
C PRO A 105 6.96 -5.82 11.88
N GLN A 106 7.88 -5.29 11.08
CA GLN A 106 9.29 -5.18 11.46
C GLN A 106 9.82 -3.76 11.23
N LEU A 107 10.77 -3.33 12.05
CA LEU A 107 11.53 -2.11 11.79
C LEU A 107 12.85 -2.50 11.11
N ILE A 108 13.08 -2.03 9.89
CA ILE A 108 14.26 -2.35 9.08
C ILE A 108 14.79 -1.04 8.51
N ASN A 109 16.06 -0.72 8.78
CA ASN A 109 16.73 0.50 8.31
C ASN A 109 15.94 1.79 8.59
N GLY A 110 15.30 1.87 9.77
CA GLY A 110 14.50 3.04 10.17
C GLY A 110 13.08 3.08 9.59
N SER A 111 12.68 2.11 8.76
CA SER A 111 11.33 2.01 8.21
C SER A 111 10.54 0.84 8.73
N THR A 112 9.25 1.05 8.94
CA THR A 112 8.33 -0.01 9.33
C THR A 112 7.88 -0.77 8.09
N TYR A 113 8.11 -2.07 8.10
CA TYR A 113 7.70 -3.03 7.09
C TYR A 113 6.48 -3.82 7.57
N VAL A 114 5.46 -3.92 6.71
CA VAL A 114 4.19 -4.60 7.03
C VAL A 114 3.90 -5.68 5.99
N PRO A 115 3.20 -6.78 6.37
CA PRO A 115 2.75 -7.80 5.43
C PRO A 115 1.77 -7.21 4.42
N LEU A 116 2.19 -7.14 3.15
CA LEU A 116 1.42 -6.51 2.08
C LEU A 116 0.03 -7.14 1.92
N ARG A 117 -0.02 -8.49 1.90
CA ARG A 117 -1.27 -9.24 1.70
C ARG A 117 -2.32 -8.89 2.75
N PHE A 118 -1.93 -8.93 4.02
CA PHE A 118 -2.85 -8.64 5.13
C PHE A 118 -3.45 -7.24 5.00
N VAL A 119 -2.61 -6.23 4.77
CA VAL A 119 -3.08 -4.85 4.66
C VAL A 119 -3.99 -4.65 3.45
N GLY A 120 -3.64 -5.25 2.29
CA GLY A 120 -4.48 -5.21 1.10
C GLY A 120 -5.87 -5.81 1.34
N GLU A 121 -5.94 -7.01 1.92
CA GLU A 121 -7.20 -7.72 2.19
C GLU A 121 -8.09 -6.98 3.18
N VAL A 122 -7.51 -6.42 4.25
CA VAL A 122 -8.25 -5.65 5.25
C VAL A 122 -8.92 -4.41 4.66
N PHE A 123 -8.28 -3.80 3.66
CA PHE A 123 -8.86 -2.67 2.92
C PHE A 123 -9.73 -3.10 1.73
N GLY A 124 -10.02 -4.40 1.57
CA GLY A 124 -10.86 -4.89 0.48
C GLY A 124 -10.17 -4.87 -0.89
N TYR A 125 -8.85 -4.99 -0.93
CA TYR A 125 -8.12 -5.21 -2.17
C TYR A 125 -7.80 -6.69 -2.36
N LYS A 126 -7.86 -7.14 -3.61
CA LYS A 126 -7.33 -8.41 -4.05
C LYS A 126 -5.83 -8.25 -4.34
N VAL A 127 -5.01 -9.13 -3.76
CA VAL A 127 -3.56 -9.14 -3.96
C VAL A 127 -3.18 -10.39 -4.75
N ILE A 128 -2.62 -10.20 -5.94
CA ILE A 128 -2.17 -11.27 -6.84
C ILE A 128 -0.65 -11.17 -6.99
N TYR A 129 0.03 -12.31 -6.98
CA TYR A 129 1.46 -12.41 -7.24
C TYR A 129 1.64 -13.20 -8.52
N GLU A 130 2.29 -12.60 -9.53
CA GLU A 130 2.51 -13.23 -10.83
C GLU A 130 3.90 -12.86 -11.35
N ASN A 131 4.77 -13.84 -11.60
CA ASN A 131 6.10 -13.64 -12.21
C ASN A 131 6.99 -12.58 -11.51
N GLY A 132 6.89 -12.43 -10.19
CA GLY A 132 7.64 -11.40 -9.44
C GLY A 132 6.98 -10.00 -9.42
N HIS A 133 5.82 -9.86 -10.08
CA HIS A 133 4.96 -8.68 -10.01
C HIS A 133 3.87 -8.91 -8.96
N ILE A 134 3.63 -7.90 -8.10
CA ILE A 134 2.46 -7.91 -7.20
C ILE A 134 1.43 -6.90 -7.69
N ILE A 135 0.23 -7.41 -7.97
CA ILE A 135 -0.90 -6.68 -8.53
C ILE A 135 -1.96 -6.55 -7.45
N ILE A 136 -2.37 -5.31 -7.18
CA ILE A 136 -3.34 -4.97 -6.15
C ILE A 136 -4.52 -4.30 -6.82
N THR A 137 -5.68 -4.96 -6.76
CA THR A 137 -6.90 -4.50 -7.42
C THR A 137 -8.00 -4.36 -6.40
N SER A 138 -8.72 -3.24 -6.41
CA SER A 138 -9.89 -3.04 -5.56
C SER A 138 -10.94 -4.14 -5.77
N ASN A 139 -11.51 -4.70 -4.69
CA ASN A 139 -12.63 -5.66 -4.80
C ASN A 139 -13.98 -4.97 -5.07
N GLN A 140 -13.99 -3.64 -5.11
CA GLN A 140 -15.17 -2.89 -5.47
C GLN A 140 -15.50 -3.30 -6.90
N LYS A 141 -16.64 -3.97 -7.12
CA LYS A 141 -17.20 -4.10 -8.46
C LYS A 141 -17.17 -2.71 -9.08
N THR A 142 -16.35 -2.54 -10.11
CA THR A 142 -16.30 -1.35 -10.94
C THR A 142 -17.66 -1.16 -11.60
N THR A 143 -18.57 -0.47 -10.94
CA THR A 143 -19.68 0.22 -11.59
C THR A 143 -19.34 1.69 -11.55
N GLU A 144 -18.28 2.09 -12.24
CA GLU A 144 -17.96 3.49 -12.60
C GLU A 144 -16.63 3.50 -13.36
N SER A 145 -16.70 3.26 -14.67
CA SER A 145 -16.01 4.07 -15.68
C SER A 145 -16.23 3.43 -17.05
N LEU A 146 -17.22 3.95 -17.78
CA LEU A 146 -17.40 4.08 -19.24
C LEU A 146 -18.88 4.51 -19.37
N THR A 147 -19.24 5.76 -19.07
CA THR A 147 -19.49 6.73 -20.14
C THR A 147 -19.23 8.18 -19.67
N THR A 148 -18.11 8.74 -20.10
CA THR A 148 -18.07 10.18 -20.40
C THR A 148 -18.92 10.40 -21.65
N THR A 149 -20.17 10.83 -21.49
CA THR A 149 -20.90 11.77 -22.38
C THR A 149 -22.15 12.20 -21.62
N PHE A 150 -22.01 13.20 -20.76
CA PHE A 150 -23.14 14.00 -20.31
C PHE A 150 -23.02 15.35 -21.05
N LYS A 151 -23.84 15.50 -22.10
CA LYS A 151 -24.14 16.82 -22.69
C LYS A 151 -25.17 17.47 -21.78
N ASN A 152 -24.72 18.33 -20.88
CA ASN A 152 -25.63 19.15 -20.08
C ASN A 152 -25.87 20.44 -20.87
N THR A 153 -26.83 20.42 -21.79
CA THR A 153 -27.52 21.65 -22.18
C THR A 153 -28.40 22.04 -21.00
N VAL A 154 -27.86 22.84 -20.07
CA VAL A 154 -28.69 23.65 -19.19
C VAL A 154 -28.75 25.01 -19.86
N THR A 155 -29.87 25.22 -20.53
CA THR A 155 -30.35 26.52 -20.99
C THR A 155 -30.28 27.50 -19.83
N GLU A 156 -29.61 28.63 -20.08
CA GLU A 156 -29.73 29.83 -19.28
C GLU A 156 -31.21 30.21 -19.11
N THR A 157 -31.67 30.32 -17.87
CA THR A 157 -32.66 31.34 -17.52
C THR A 157 -32.07 32.22 -16.42
N LYS A 158 -31.41 33.27 -16.93
CA LYS A 158 -31.37 34.66 -16.44
C LYS A 158 -31.88 34.93 -15.01
N PRO A 159 -31.07 35.56 -14.14
CA PRO A 159 -31.53 36.04 -12.84
C PRO A 159 -32.26 37.38 -13.01
N GLU A 160 -33.45 37.53 -12.42
CA GLU A 160 -34.03 38.86 -12.21
C GLU A 160 -34.77 38.93 -10.87
N VAL A 161 -34.39 39.94 -10.10
CA VAL A 161 -34.75 40.27 -8.72
C VAL A 161 -36.22 40.65 -8.62
N GLY A 162 -36.95 40.25 -7.57
CA GLY A 162 -38.28 40.85 -7.36
C GLY A 162 -39.22 40.25 -6.32
N LEU A 163 -39.29 40.96 -5.18
CA LEU A 163 -40.51 41.29 -4.44
C LEU A 163 -41.15 40.28 -3.47
N LEU A 164 -41.39 40.83 -2.28
CA LEU A 164 -42.03 40.31 -1.09
C LEU A 164 -43.49 39.86 -1.30
N GLN A 165 -43.89 38.99 -0.37
CA GLN A 165 -45.26 38.73 0.10
C GLN A 165 -46.16 37.87 -0.80
N ARG A 166 -46.58 36.72 -0.25
CA ARG A 166 -47.97 36.55 0.23
C ARG A 166 -48.24 35.14 0.76
N VAL A 167 -48.53 35.11 2.05
CA VAL A 167 -49.66 34.39 2.67
C VAL A 167 -49.65 32.86 2.54
N ASN A 168 -49.09 32.20 3.56
CA ASN A 168 -49.56 30.91 4.03
C ASN A 168 -51.04 31.03 4.43
N ARG A 169 -51.94 30.60 3.55
CA ARG A 169 -53.35 30.34 3.84
C ARG A 169 -53.66 28.93 3.35
N PHE A 170 -53.54 27.95 4.24
CA PHE A 170 -54.25 26.66 4.29
C PHE A 170 -53.54 25.80 5.33
N LEU A 171 -54.10 25.29 6.44
CA LEU A 171 -55.38 25.39 7.11
C LEU A 171 -55.05 25.16 8.60
N ARG A 172 -55.37 26.11 9.48
CA ARG A 172 -55.55 25.79 10.91
C ARG A 172 -56.91 25.10 11.04
N SER A 173 -56.87 23.95 11.69
CA SER A 173 -57.86 23.34 12.58
C SER A 173 -59.30 23.83 12.44
N ARG A 174 -60.22 22.88 12.21
CA ARG A 174 -61.58 22.97 12.78
C ARG A 174 -61.46 23.36 14.25
N PHE A 175 -61.94 24.53 14.61
CA PHE A 175 -62.91 24.85 15.67
C PHE A 175 -63.36 26.30 15.47
#